data_AF-A0A848MIU9-F1
#
_entry.id   AF-A0A848MIU9-F1
#
_cell.length_a   1.000
_cell.length_b   1.000
_cell.length_c   1.000
_cell.angle_alpha   90.00
_cell.angle_beta   90.00
_cell.angle_gamma   90.00
#
_symmetry.space_group_name_H-M   'P 1'
#
loop_
_entity.id
_entity.type
_entity.pdbx_description
1 polymer ?
#
loop_
_entity_poly.entity_id
_entity_poly.type
_entity_poly.pdbx_seq_one_letter_code
_entity_poly.pdbx_strand_id
1 'polypeptide(L)' 'MANFTQEQIEKQITDALVRNGTPRDVARSAALQGARNYAPGQSIAECIDQAKKALKTIKRMPGKPSKPRAGSRR' A
#
# COMPACT_ATOMS: atom_id res chain seq x y z
N MET A 1 15.19 -10.26 16.96
CA MET A 1 14.18 -9.41 16.29
C MET A 1 12.96 -10.26 16.04
N ALA A 2 11.79 -9.85 16.51
CA ALA A 2 10.55 -10.61 16.29
C ALA A 2 10.23 -10.55 14.79
N ASN A 3 10.36 -11.67 14.10
CA ASN A 3 9.93 -11.80 12.73
C ASN A 3 8.41 -11.92 12.76
N PHE A 4 7.72 -10.81 12.51
CA PHE A 4 6.27 -10.85 12.35
C PHE A 4 5.93 -11.70 11.13
N THR A 5 4.92 -12.55 11.25
CA THR A 5 4.45 -13.31 10.10
C THR A 5 3.79 -12.37 9.11
N GLN A 6 3.80 -12.73 7.83
CA GLN A 6 3.15 -11.94 6.79
C GLN A 6 1.68 -11.67 7.13
N GLU A 7 0.98 -12.64 7.71
CA GLU A 7 -0.40 -12.51 8.18
C GLU A 7 -0.56 -11.46 9.29
N GLN A 8 0.38 -11.40 10.25
CA GLN A 8 0.35 -10.40 11.32
C GLN A 8 0.54 -8.99 10.77
N ILE A 9 1.41 -8.84 9.77
CA ILE A 9 1.68 -7.57 9.10
C ILE A 9 0.46 -7.14 8.28
N GLU A 10 -0.13 -8.06 7.51
CA GLU A 10 -1.35 -7.78 6.73
C GLU A 10 -2.49 -7.30 7.62
N LYS A 11 -2.69 -7.95 8.78
CA LYS A 11 -3.73 -7.57 9.74
C LYS A 11 -3.48 -6.17 10.33
N GLN A 12 -2.25 -5.88 10.76
CA GLN A 12 -1.91 -4.56 11.30
C GLN A 12 -2.05 -3.44 10.27
N ILE A 13 -1.59 -3.66 9.02
CA ILE A 13 -1.74 -2.68 7.94
C ILE A 13 -3.23 -2.47 7.64
N THR A 14 -4.01 -3.54 7.53
CA THR A 14 -5.46 -3.46 7.25
C THR A 14 -6.18 -2.65 8.32
N ASP A 15 -5.95 -2.94 9.60
CA ASP A 15 -6.58 -2.23 10.71
C ASP A 15 -6.17 -0.74 10.75
N ALA A 16 -4.90 -0.43 10.48
CA ALA A 16 -4.41 0.94 10.39
C ALA A 16 -5.06 1.73 9.24
N LEU A 17 -5.29 1.10 8.10
CA LEU A 17 -5.92 1.74 6.94
C LEU A 17 -7.43 1.93 7.14
N VAL A 18 -8.11 0.95 7.74
CA VAL A 18 -9.53 1.05 8.10
C VAL A 18 -9.76 2.15 9.12
N ARG A 19 -8.91 2.27 10.15
CA ARG A 19 -8.97 3.39 11.12
C ARG A 19 -8.81 4.76 10.46
N ASN A 20 -8.07 4.84 9.35
CA ASN A 20 -7.92 6.05 8.55
C ASN A 20 -9.09 6.29 7.57
N GLY A 21 -10.19 5.53 7.68
CA GLY A 21 -11.37 5.67 6.84
C GLY A 21 -11.26 5.00 5.47
N THR A 22 -10.31 4.08 5.28
CA THR A 22 -10.21 3.32 4.02
C THR A 22 -11.18 2.14 4.03
N PRO A 23 -11.92 1.89 2.94
CA PRO A 23 -12.77 0.70 2.84
C PRO A 23 -11.96 -0.58 3.07
N ARG A 24 -12.53 -1.53 3.83
CA ARG A 24 -11.82 -2.75 4.26
C ARG A 24 -11.25 -3.56 3.09
N ASP A 25 -11.96 -3.63 1.96
CA ASP A 25 -11.52 -4.35 0.76
C ASP A 25 -10.30 -3.70 0.09
N VAL A 26 -10.30 -2.36 0.07
CA VAL A 26 -9.18 -1.56 -0.46
C VAL A 26 -7.98 -1.62 0.48
N ALA A 27 -8.25 -1.58 1.80
CA ALA A 27 -7.23 -1.74 2.83
C ALA A 27 -6.55 -3.12 2.76
N ARG A 28 -7.33 -4.19 2.59
CA ARG A 28 -6.82 -5.56 2.42
C ARG A 28 -5.96 -5.70 1.16
N SER A 29 -6.40 -5.11 0.05
CA SER A 29 -5.63 -5.14 -1.21
C SER A 29 -4.31 -4.38 -1.10
N ALA A 30 -4.31 -3.23 -0.41
CA ALA A 30 -3.09 -2.47 -0.14
C ALA A 30 -2.17 -3.18 0.86
N ALA A 31 -2.74 -3.86 1.86
CA ALA A 31 -1.98 -4.66 2.82
C ALA A 31 -1.29 -5.84 2.15
N LEU A 32 -1.96 -6.55 1.24
CA LEU A 32 -1.35 -7.61 0.43
C LEU A 32 -0.18 -7.09 -0.41
N GLN A 33 -0.28 -5.90 -1.01
CA GLN A 33 0.83 -5.31 -1.76
C GLN A 33 1.98 -4.83 -0.86
N GLY A 34 1.68 -4.26 0.31
CA GLY A 34 2.68 -3.84 1.29
C GLY A 34 3.42 -5.02 1.92
N ALA A 35 2.69 -6.10 2.23
CA ALA A 35 3.23 -7.33 2.80
C ALA A 35 4.01 -8.16 1.77
N ARG A 36 3.67 -8.09 0.48
CA ARG A 36 4.41 -8.77 -0.60
C ARG A 36 5.88 -8.33 -0.71
N ASN A 37 6.15 -7.08 -0.33
CA ASN A 37 7.50 -6.50 -0.32
C ASN A 37 8.15 -6.55 1.07
N TYR A 38 7.56 -7.25 2.04
CA TYR A 38 8.13 -7.38 3.37
C TYR A 38 9.42 -8.18 3.32
N ALA A 39 10.54 -7.50 3.55
CA ALA A 39 11.83 -8.14 3.75
C ALA A 39 12.07 -8.39 5.24
N PRO A 40 12.64 -9.55 5.64
CA PRO A 40 12.99 -9.80 7.04
C PRO A 40 13.97 -8.73 7.53
N GLY A 41 13.59 -8.02 8.58
CA GLY A 41 14.34 -6.87 9.12
C GLY A 41 13.70 -5.50 8.84
N GLN A 42 12.70 -5.42 7.97
CA GLN A 42 11.91 -4.19 7.82
C GLN A 42 11.01 -3.93 9.02
N SER A 43 10.90 -2.66 9.36
CA SER A 43 10.01 -2.21 10.43
C SER A 43 8.54 -2.20 9.96
N ILE A 44 7.62 -2.43 10.88
CA ILE A 44 6.17 -2.35 10.61
C ILE A 44 5.80 -0.96 10.03
N ALA A 45 6.47 0.10 10.48
CA ALA A 45 6.26 1.46 10.00
C ALA A 45 6.56 1.60 8.50
N GLU A 46 7.68 1.05 8.02
CA GLU A 46 8.02 1.05 6.58
C GLU A 46 6.99 0.28 5.76
N CYS A 47 6.50 -0.85 6.28
CA CYS A 47 5.45 -1.63 5.64
C CYS A 47 4.14 -0.84 5.51
N ILE A 48 3.76 -0.09 6.55
CA ILE A 48 2.59 0.82 6.51
C ILE A 48 2.79 1.92 5.48
N ASP A 49 3.99 2.50 5.38
CA ASP A 49 4.27 3.55 4.39
C ASP A 49 4.27 3.03 2.95
N GLN A 50 4.75 1.81 2.71
CA GLN A 50 4.60 1.14 1.42
C GLN A 50 3.12 0.89 1.08
N ALA A 51 2.32 0.41 2.05
CA ALA A 51 0.89 0.20 1.85
C ALA A 51 0.15 1.52 1.56
N LYS A 52 0.52 2.64 2.20
CA LYS A 52 0.00 3.97 1.88
C LYS A 52 0.39 4.43 0.47
N LYS A 53 1.62 4.16 0.02
CA LYS A 53 2.04 4.43 -1.37
C LYS A 53 1.21 3.61 -2.37
N ALA A 54 0.97 2.33 -2.07
CA ALA A 54 0.10 1.46 -2.86
C ALA A 54 -1.36 1.94 -2.88
N LEU A 55 -1.89 2.42 -1.76
CA LEU A 55 -3.21 3.08 -1.75
C LEU A 55 -3.24 4.31 -2.66
N LYS A 56 -2.16 5.09 -2.70
CA LYS A 56 -2.07 6.29 -3.54
C LYS A 56 -2.00 5.94 -5.03
N THR A 57 -1.39 4.82 -5.40
CA THR A 57 -1.41 4.32 -6.79
C THR A 57 -2.77 3.73 -7.16
N ILE A 58 -3.42 2.98 -6.25
CA ILE A 58 -4.78 2.44 -6.45
C ILE A 58 -5.80 3.59 -6.58
N LYS A 59 -5.79 4.57 -5.66
CA LYS A 59 -6.66 5.77 -5.73
C LYS A 59 -6.39 6.65 -6.96
N ARG A 60 -5.18 6.59 -7.53
CA ARG A 60 -4.84 7.26 -8.80
C ARG A 60 -5.39 6.56 -10.03
N MET A 61 -5.94 5.35 -9.90
CA MET A 61 -6.73 4.72 -10.95
C MET A 61 -8.25 4.86 -10.69
N PRO A 62 -8.87 6.01 -10.97
CA PRO A 62 -10.29 6.05 -11.26
C PRO A 62 -10.46 6.43 -12.73
N GLY A 63 -10.62 5.44 -13.62
CA GLY A 63 -11.27 5.60 -14.93
C GLY A 63 -10.97 6.86 -15.76
N LYS A 64 -9.78 7.46 -15.65
CA LYS A 64 -9.38 8.65 -16.40
C LYS A 64 -8.18 8.30 -17.26
N PRO A 65 -8.19 8.64 -18.56
CA PRO A 65 -7.01 8.49 -19.39
C PRO A 65 -5.91 9.30 -18.70
N SER A 66 -4.82 8.63 -18.36
CA SER A 66 -3.53 9.29 -18.13
C SER A 66 -3.37 10.26 -19.30
N LYS A 67 -3.54 11.57 -19.07
CA LYS A 67 -3.25 12.59 -20.07
C LYS A 67 -1.92 12.20 -20.70
N PRO A 68 -1.83 12.07 -22.03
CA PRO A 68 -0.56 11.74 -22.67
C PRO A 68 0.42 12.80 -22.18
N ARG A 69 1.57 12.33 -21.71
CA ARG A 69 2.67 13.14 -21.23
C ARG A 69 3.01 14.12 -22.36
N ALA A 70 2.47 15.35 -22.28
CA ALA A 70 2.73 16.38 -23.26
C ALA A 70 4.23 16.63 -23.24
N GLY A 71 4.82 16.60 -24.44
CA GLY A 71 6.23 16.41 -24.65
C GLY A 71 7.11 17.51 -24.07
N SER A 72 8.39 17.17 -23.98
CA SER A 72 9.43 18.04 -24.53
C SER A 72 10.63 17.16 -24.85
N ARG A 73 10.62 16.60 -26.07
CA ARG A 73 11.86 16.38 -26.81
C ARG A 73 12.25 17.76 -27.36
N ARG A 74 13.35 18.29 -26.88
CA ARG A 74 14.17 19.27 -27.59
C ARG A 74 15.60 18.76 -27.52
#